data_AF-A0AAV3VUL6-F1
#
_entry.id   AF-A0AAV3VUL6-F1
#
_cell.length_a   1.000
_cell.length_b   1.000
_cell.length_c   1.000
_cell.angle_alpha   90.00
_cell.angle_beta   90.00
_cell.angle_gamma   90.00
#
_symmetry.space_group_name_H-M   'P 1'
#
loop_
_entity.id
_entity.type
_entity.pdbx_description
1 polymer ?
#
loop_
_entity_poly.entity_id
_entity_poly.type
_entity_poly.pdbx_seq_one_letter_code
_entity_poly.pdbx_strand_id
1 'polypeptide(L)'
;MDGFGKLTKEQQLEVLNNPNNFIGLSKSANTSKGAKSYEEWTHYKKEKIGEIEVDPEFRNRMMKKEMEIERKLQKQIDDFVKDNQINNK
;
A
#
# COMPACT_ATOMS: atom_id res chain seq x y z
N MET A 1 -1.56 -2.94 -9.82
CA MET A 1 -0.69 -1.89 -10.37
C MET A 1 -0.26 -2.32 -11.75
N ASP A 2 -0.63 -1.54 -12.75
CA ASP A 2 -0.42 -1.90 -14.14
C ASP A 2 1.08 -1.89 -14.45
N GLY A 3 1.54 -2.83 -15.28
CA GLY A 3 2.95 -2.90 -15.69
C GLY A 3 3.91 -3.56 -14.69
N PHE A 4 3.52 -3.81 -13.43
CA PHE A 4 4.41 -4.42 -12.43
C PHE A 4 4.99 -5.79 -12.86
N GLY A 5 4.21 -6.60 -13.56
CA GLY A 5 4.66 -7.89 -14.10
C GLY A 5 5.67 -7.81 -15.24
N LYS A 6 5.91 -6.62 -15.80
CA LYS A 6 6.89 -6.35 -16.87
C LYS A 6 8.25 -5.89 -16.33
N LEU A 7 8.37 -5.72 -15.02
CA LEU A 7 9.60 -5.29 -14.35
C LEU A 7 10.57 -6.46 -14.18
N THR A 8 11.87 -6.15 -14.09
CA THR A 8 12.86 -7.14 -13.63
C THR A 8 12.64 -7.47 -12.16
N LYS A 9 13.23 -8.58 -11.69
CA LYS A 9 13.12 -8.97 -10.28
C LYS A 9 13.65 -7.88 -9.34
N GLU A 10 14.74 -7.22 -9.73
CA GLU A 10 15.36 -6.14 -8.95
C GLU A 10 14.44 -4.92 -8.87
N GLN A 11 13.82 -4.52 -9.98
CA GLN A 11 12.86 -3.42 -10.03
C GLN A 11 11.58 -3.73 -9.21
N GLN A 12 11.09 -4.98 -9.28
CA GLN A 12 9.97 -5.41 -8.43
C GLN A 12 10.31 -5.29 -6.94
N LEU A 13 11.51 -5.71 -6.54
CA LEU A 13 11.97 -5.57 -5.16
C LEU A 13 12.08 -4.10 -4.74
N GLU A 14 12.50 -3.21 -5.64
CA GLU A 14 12.58 -1.77 -5.34
C GLU A 14 11.21 -1.14 -5.11
N VAL A 15 10.22 -1.49 -5.95
CA VAL A 15 8.84 -1.03 -5.77
C VAL A 15 8.23 -1.61 -4.49
N LEU A 16 8.40 -2.90 -4.23
CA LEU A 16 7.87 -3.57 -3.03
C LEU A 16 8.49 -3.01 -1.74
N ASN A 17 9.79 -2.70 -1.77
CA ASN A 17 10.53 -2.18 -0.63
C ASN A 17 10.64 -0.65 -0.63
N ASN A 18 9.79 0.06 -1.37
CA ASN A 18 9.78 1.52 -1.35
C ASN A 18 9.52 2.01 0.09
N PRO A 19 10.44 2.76 0.73
CA PRO A 19 10.30 3.16 2.13
C PRO A 19 9.03 3.96 2.42
N ASN A 20 8.52 4.69 1.42
CA ASN A 20 7.29 5.46 1.55
C ASN A 20 6.03 4.59 1.61
N ASN A 21 6.12 3.30 1.22
CA ASN A 21 5.02 2.34 1.28
C ASN A 21 4.84 1.71 2.68
N PHE A 22 5.73 1.99 3.63
CA PHE A 22 5.65 1.42 4.97
C PHE A 22 5.14 2.46 5.97
N ILE A 23 4.11 2.08 6.72
CA ILE A 23 3.65 2.84 7.88
C ILE A 23 3.59 1.90 9.08
N GLY A 24 4.29 2.28 10.15
CA GLY A 24 4.29 1.54 11.40
C GLY A 24 2.92 1.54 12.05
N LEU A 25 2.43 0.35 12.39
CA LEU A 25 1.24 0.12 13.20
C LEU A 25 1.63 -0.62 14.48
N SER A 26 0.82 -0.50 15.52
CA SER A 26 0.96 -1.37 16.69
C SER A 26 0.73 -2.84 16.29
N LYS A 27 1.27 -3.79 17.06
CA LYS A 27 1.11 -5.23 16.77
C LYS A 27 -0.38 -5.62 16.60
N SER A 28 -1.24 -5.13 17.51
CA SER A 28 -2.68 -5.41 17.47
C SER A 28 -3.38 -4.78 16.26
N ALA A 29 -3.05 -3.53 15.93
CA ALA A 29 -3.56 -2.85 14.74
C ALA A 29 -3.14 -3.58 13.46
N ASN A 30 -1.86 -3.96 13.36
CA ASN A 30 -1.33 -4.66 12.20
C ASN A 30 -1.98 -6.04 12.00
N THR A 31 -2.13 -6.81 13.08
CA THR A 31 -2.83 -8.10 13.06
C THR A 31 -4.31 -7.94 12.65
N SER A 32 -4.98 -6.91 13.14
CA SER A 32 -6.41 -6.69 12.83
C SER A 32 -6.64 -6.21 11.39
N LYS A 33 -5.82 -5.26 10.92
CA LYS A 33 -5.90 -4.74 9.55
C LYS A 33 -5.60 -5.82 8.54
N GLY A 34 -4.48 -6.54 8.71
CA GLY A 34 -4.02 -7.52 7.74
C GLY A 34 -3.87 -6.90 6.34
N ALA A 35 -4.40 -7.58 5.33
CA ALA A 35 -4.33 -7.16 3.93
C ALA A 35 -5.40 -6.12 3.52
N LYS A 36 -6.34 -5.77 4.41
CA LYS A 36 -7.41 -4.80 4.12
C LYS A 36 -6.82 -3.41 3.85
N SER A 37 -7.44 -2.63 2.97
CA SER A 37 -7.13 -1.20 2.84
C SER A 37 -7.53 -0.41 4.09
N TYR A 38 -7.09 0.85 4.20
CA TYR A 38 -7.60 1.72 5.27
C TYR A 38 -9.08 2.06 5.08
N GLU A 39 -9.59 2.00 3.85
CA GLU A 39 -11.02 2.14 3.57
C GLU A 39 -11.81 0.91 4.07
N GLU A 40 -11.31 -0.30 3.88
CA GLU A 40 -11.99 -1.52 4.33
C GLU A 40 -11.87 -1.76 5.84
N TRP A 41 -10.75 -1.34 6.45
CA TRP A 41 -10.47 -1.58 7.86
C TRP A 41 -11.13 -0.56 8.78
N THR A 42 -12.40 -0.83 9.11
CA THR A 42 -13.24 0.04 9.95
C THR A 42 -13.18 -0.29 11.45
N HIS A 43 -12.92 -1.55 11.80
CA HIS A 43 -12.96 -2.03 13.19
C HIS A 43 -11.80 -2.97 13.48
N TYR A 44 -11.33 -2.96 14.73
CA TYR A 44 -10.37 -3.93 15.22
C TYR A 44 -10.96 -5.35 15.30
N LYS A 45 -12.25 -5.44 15.67
CA LYS A 45 -13.04 -6.66 15.80
C LYS A 45 -14.49 -6.33 15.41
N LYS A 46 -14.83 -6.49 14.13
CA LYS A 46 -16.17 -6.25 13.60
C LYS A 46 -17.12 -7.38 13.99
N GLU A 47 -18.40 -7.06 14.24
CA GLU A 47 -19.50 -8.01 14.51
C GLU A 47 -19.27 -8.92 15.73
N LYS A 48 -18.58 -8.39 16.77
CA LYS A 48 -18.27 -9.10 18.01
C LYS A 48 -18.63 -8.25 19.23
N ILE A 49 -19.09 -8.87 20.32
CA ILE A 49 -19.34 -8.14 21.58
C ILE A 49 -18.08 -7.36 22.00
N GLY A 50 -18.23 -6.04 22.20
CA GLY A 50 -17.13 -5.14 22.47
C GLY A 50 -16.36 -4.72 21.21
N GLU A 51 -17.07 -4.39 20.12
CA GLU A 51 -16.47 -3.82 18.92
C GLU A 51 -15.67 -2.56 19.25
N ILE A 52 -14.52 -2.43 18.59
CA ILE A 52 -13.66 -1.26 18.73
C ILE A 52 -13.47 -0.71 17.33
N GLU A 53 -14.04 0.46 17.10
CA GLU A 53 -13.84 1.21 15.87
C GLU A 53 -12.38 1.67 15.74
N VAL A 54 -11.90 1.73 14.51
CA VAL A 54 -10.66 2.43 14.19
C VAL A 54 -10.97 3.92 14.22
N ASP A 55 -10.11 4.70 14.88
CA ASP A 55 -10.24 6.15 14.96
C ASP A 55 -10.51 6.78 13.57
N PRO A 56 -11.66 7.47 13.38
CA PRO A 56 -12.06 7.97 12.06
C PRO A 56 -11.09 9.01 11.49
N GLU A 57 -10.50 9.87 12.33
CA GLU A 57 -9.54 10.88 11.88
C GLU A 57 -8.24 10.25 11.38
N PHE A 58 -7.73 9.28 12.13
CA PHE A 58 -6.61 8.44 11.72
C PHE A 58 -6.92 7.75 10.40
N ARG A 59 -8.06 7.06 10.29
CA ARG A 59 -8.44 6.35 9.06
C ARG A 59 -8.52 7.29 7.87
N ASN A 60 -9.15 8.46 8.01
CA ASN A 60 -9.24 9.47 6.96
C ASN A 60 -7.86 9.97 6.49
N ARG A 61 -6.94 10.23 7.43
CA ARG A 61 -5.56 10.60 7.09
C ARG A 61 -4.83 9.48 6.36
N MET A 62 -5.03 8.24 6.77
CA MET A 62 -4.35 7.09 6.20
C MET A 62 -4.87 6.72 4.80
N MET A 63 -6.18 6.85 4.55
CA MET A 63 -6.76 6.71 3.21
C MET A 63 -6.14 7.71 2.22
N LYS A 64 -5.99 8.98 2.62
CA LYS A 64 -5.32 9.99 1.77
C LYS A 64 -3.87 9.60 1.46
N LYS A 65 -3.13 9.14 2.47
CA LYS A 65 -1.76 8.65 2.29
C LYS A 65 -1.69 7.44 1.36
N GLU A 66 -2.60 6.48 1.52
CA GLU A 66 -2.69 5.28 0.68
C GLU A 66 -2.85 5.67 -0.80
N MET A 67 -3.77 6.60 -1.12
CA MET A 67 -3.94 7.14 -2.47
C MET A 67 -2.69 7.86 -3.01
N GLU A 68 -2.01 8.65 -2.19
CA GLU A 68 -0.78 9.34 -2.60
C GLU A 68 0.37 8.37 -2.89
N ILE A 69 0.52 7.34 -2.06
CA ILE A 69 1.55 6.31 -2.24
C ILE A 69 1.25 5.46 -3.45
N GLU A 70 0.00 5.05 -3.67
CA GLU A 70 -0.40 4.29 -4.85
C GLU A 70 0.00 5.00 -6.15
N ARG A 71 -0.26 6.32 -6.24
CA ARG A 71 0.16 7.13 -7.40
C ARG A 71 1.68 7.18 -7.57
N LYS A 72 2.44 7.31 -6.47
CA LYS A 72 3.91 7.33 -6.52
C LYS A 72 4.48 6.00 -6.98
N LEU A 73 3.95 4.89 -6.47
CA LEU A 73 4.38 3.55 -6.84
C LEU A 73 4.00 3.24 -8.29
N GLN A 74 2.80 3.64 -8.75
CA GLN A 74 2.42 3.47 -10.16
C GLN A 74 3.35 4.25 -11.07
N LYS A 75 3.69 5.50 -10.74
CA LYS A 75 4.67 6.28 -11.49
C LYS A 75 6.05 5.60 -11.53
N GLN A 76 6.52 5.07 -10.39
CA GLN A 76 7.78 4.33 -10.34
C GLN A 76 7.77 3.11 -11.28
N ILE A 77 6.66 2.37 -11.32
CA ILE A 77 6.47 1.24 -12.23
C ILE A 77 6.48 1.72 -13.69
N ASP A 78 5.76 2.78 -14.02
CA ASP A 78 5.66 3.32 -15.37
C ASP A 78 7.03 3.80 -15.90
N ASP A 79 7.80 4.48 -15.04
CA ASP A 79 9.16 4.93 -15.34
C ASP A 79 10.07 3.73 -15.65
N PHE A 80 10.04 2.68 -14.83
CA PHE A 80 10.82 1.45 -15.12
C PHE A 80 10.37 0.72 -16.38
N VAL A 81 9.07 0.62 -16.63
CA VAL A 81 8.55 -0.02 -17.84
C VAL A 81 9.04 0.71 -19.09
N LYS A 82 9.07 2.05 -19.05
CA LYS A 82 9.59 2.88 -20.14
C LYS A 82 11.08 2.67 -20.35
N ASP A 83 11.88 2.66 -19.28
CA ASP A 83 13.32 2.45 -19.36
C ASP A 83 13.66 1.06 -19.91
N ASN A 84 12.93 0.02 -19.49
CA ASN A 84 13.08 -1.32 -20.03
C ASN A 84 12.75 -1.39 -21.53
N GLN A 85 11.78 -0.62 -22.02
CA GLN A 85 11.47 -0.56 -23.46
C GLN A 85 12.56 0.14 -24.27
N ILE A 86 13.27 1.10 -23.69
CA ILE A 86 14.37 1.81 -24.34
C ILE A 86 15.61 0.93 -24.38
N ASN A 87 15.96 0.28 -23.27
CA ASN A 87 17.19 -0.51 -23.13
C ASN A 87 17.14 -1.88 -23.83
N ASN A 88 15.95 -2.33 -24.24
CA ASN A 88 15.77 -3.57 -25.02
C ASN A 88 15.65 -3.33 -26.54
N LYS A 89 15.92 -2.11 -27.02
CA LYS A 89 16.03 -1.75 -28.45
C LYS A 89 17.48 -1.65 -28.87
#